data_AF-A0A3B9YLI2-F1
#
_entry.id   AF-A0A3B9YLI2-F1
#
_cell.length_a   1.000
_cell.length_b   1.000
_cell.length_c   1.000
_cell.angle_alpha   90.00
_cell.angle_beta   90.00
_cell.angle_gamma   90.00
#
_symmetry.space_group_name_H-M   'P 1'
#
loop_
_entity.id
_entity.type
_entity.pdbx_description
1 polymer ?
#
loop_
_entity_poly.entity_id
_entity_poly.type
_entity_poly.pdbx_seq_one_letter_code
_entity_poly.pdbx_strand_id
1 'polypeptide(L)'
;MIQALLTVFFLFPGAYAQAPQGQDAEAAAFVQQILRTPPQKLSQAQVSRFLYRVQPAALPPELQQAYFQRRDVIMGAGLHRKFQAEEEPQAKKKPKPQPPANTAKALLAAGYEEIDSAEFGWLSRETKCTQAQLEEHTTLKVVVELGKDKKKTLRYFLQPKDPLFAAVANYRKGHKDLRGTRLFGTKSSSLCTGKP
;
A
#
# COMPACT_ATOMS: atom_id res chain seq x y z
N MET A 1 56.06 -48.26 25.65
CA MET A 1 55.36 -47.02 26.07
C MET A 1 55.80 -45.88 25.18
N ILE A 2 55.14 -45.68 24.04
CA ILE A 2 55.38 -44.54 23.14
C ILE A 2 54.01 -44.13 22.61
N GLN A 3 53.48 -43.02 23.13
CA GLN A 3 52.27 -42.40 22.60
C GLN A 3 52.67 -41.00 22.13
N ALA A 4 53.04 -40.92 20.85
CA ALA A 4 53.35 -39.67 20.18
C ALA A 4 52.03 -39.01 19.79
N LEU A 5 51.72 -37.89 20.45
CA LEU A 5 50.62 -36.99 20.12
C LEU A 5 50.93 -36.28 18.79
N LEU A 6 50.22 -36.67 17.74
CA LEU A 6 50.24 -36.00 16.44
C LEU A 6 49.26 -34.81 16.49
N THR A 7 49.79 -33.61 16.75
CA THR A 7 49.04 -32.36 16.68
C THR A 7 48.92 -31.94 15.21
N VAL A 8 47.78 -32.21 14.58
CA VAL A 8 47.48 -31.73 13.22
C VAL A 8 47.13 -30.24 13.31
N PHE A 9 48.09 -29.38 12.95
CA PHE A 9 47.86 -27.97 12.66
C PHE A 9 47.03 -27.87 11.37
N PHE A 10 45.74 -27.57 11.50
CA PHE A 10 44.94 -27.09 10.38
C PHE A 10 45.38 -25.65 10.04
N LEU A 11 46.22 -25.53 9.01
CA LEU A 11 46.41 -24.26 8.30
C LEU A 11 45.07 -23.87 7.67
N PHE A 12 44.40 -22.88 8.25
CA PHE A 12 43.32 -22.18 7.55
C PHE A 12 43.93 -21.34 6.43
N PRO A 13 43.55 -21.55 5.16
CA PRO A 13 43.99 -20.71 4.07
C PRO A 13 43.44 -19.29 4.28
N GLY A 14 44.32 -18.31 4.16
CA GLY A 14 44.03 -16.90 4.32
C GLY A 14 42.81 -16.47 3.52
N ALA A 15 41.94 -15.69 4.18
CA ALA A 15 40.91 -14.93 3.52
C ALA A 15 41.59 -13.93 2.58
N TYR A 16 41.62 -14.26 1.28
CA TYR A 16 41.98 -13.32 0.24
C TYR A 16 40.97 -12.16 0.28
N ALA A 17 41.44 -10.98 0.69
CA ALA A 17 40.76 -9.73 0.47
C ALA A 17 40.62 -9.53 -1.05
N GLN A 18 39.49 -9.96 -1.60
CA GLN A 18 39.12 -9.63 -2.97
C GLN A 18 39.05 -8.11 -3.07
N ALA A 19 39.84 -7.55 -3.99
CA ALA A 19 39.76 -6.14 -4.31
C ALA A 19 38.31 -5.81 -4.70
N PRO A 20 37.72 -4.72 -4.17
CA PRO A 20 36.34 -4.34 -4.45
C PRO A 20 36.16 -4.21 -5.97
N GLN A 21 35.19 -4.93 -6.52
CA GLN A 21 34.81 -4.79 -7.91
C GLN A 21 34.34 -3.34 -8.10
N GLY A 22 34.54 -2.72 -9.27
CA GLY A 22 34.38 -1.25 -9.45
C GLY A 22 33.05 -0.64 -8.97
N GLN A 23 31.99 -1.45 -8.82
CA GLN A 23 30.71 -1.03 -8.23
C GLN A 23 30.79 -0.77 -6.70
N ASP A 24 31.65 -1.50 -5.98
CA ASP A 24 31.83 -1.39 -4.54
C ASP A 24 32.58 -0.11 -4.15
N ALA A 25 33.54 0.31 -4.99
CA ALA A 25 34.27 1.57 -4.82
C ALA A 25 33.36 2.79 -5.03
N GLU A 26 32.48 2.75 -6.02
CA GLU A 26 31.48 3.80 -6.26
C GLU A 26 30.47 3.87 -5.11
N ALA A 27 30.02 2.71 -4.61
CA ALA A 27 29.12 2.64 -3.47
C ALA A 27 29.77 3.21 -2.19
N ALA A 28 31.04 2.89 -1.92
CA ALA A 28 31.78 3.42 -0.78
C ALA A 28 31.96 4.95 -0.87
N ALA A 29 32.31 5.47 -2.05
CA ALA A 29 32.43 6.91 -2.28
C ALA A 29 31.08 7.63 -2.09
N PHE A 30 29.99 7.05 -2.59
CA PHE A 30 28.64 7.57 -2.40
C PHE A 30 28.25 7.61 -0.91
N VAL A 31 28.50 6.53 -0.16
CA VAL A 31 28.23 6.48 1.28
C VAL A 31 29.00 7.57 2.02
N GLN A 32 30.28 7.75 1.73
CA GLN A 32 31.09 8.83 2.34
C GLN A 32 30.51 10.22 2.05
N GLN A 33 30.02 10.45 0.83
CA GLN A 33 29.35 11.70 0.47
C GLN A 33 28.07 11.93 1.30
N ILE A 34 27.25 10.89 1.48
CA ILE A 34 26.01 10.95 2.28
C ILE A 34 26.31 11.20 3.77
N LEU A 35 27.37 10.58 4.30
CA LEU A 35 27.79 10.77 5.69
C LEU A 35 28.24 12.21 5.97
N ARG A 36 28.88 12.87 4.99
CA ARG A 36 29.32 14.28 5.09
C ARG A 36 28.20 15.30 4.88
N THR A 37 27.14 14.93 4.18
CA THR A 37 26.03 15.84 3.89
C THR A 37 25.11 15.92 5.12
N PRO A 38 24.59 17.08 5.54
CA PRO A 38 23.59 17.15 6.61
C PRO A 38 22.27 16.46 6.20
N PRO A 39 21.54 15.78 7.11
CA PRO A 39 20.31 15.04 6.76
C PRO A 39 19.24 15.90 6.07
N GLN A 40 19.17 17.20 6.41
CA GLN A 40 18.19 18.14 5.88
C GLN A 40 18.47 18.54 4.41
N LYS A 41 19.70 18.31 3.93
CA LYS A 41 20.13 18.65 2.56
C LYS A 41 20.17 17.43 1.64
N LEU A 42 19.80 16.26 2.13
CA LEU A 42 19.75 15.05 1.31
C LEU A 42 18.55 15.11 0.37
N SER A 43 18.78 14.87 -0.91
CA SER A 43 17.70 14.71 -1.87
C SER A 43 17.01 13.35 -1.72
N GLN A 44 15.78 13.25 -2.19
CA GLN A 44 15.03 11.99 -2.24
C GLN A 44 15.81 10.86 -2.91
N ALA A 45 16.35 11.10 -4.11
CA ALA A 45 17.10 10.10 -4.85
C ALA A 45 18.33 9.60 -4.09
N GLN A 46 18.98 10.48 -3.33
CA GLN A 46 20.11 10.13 -2.48
C GLN A 46 19.68 9.26 -1.30
N VAL A 47 18.57 9.59 -0.63
CA VAL A 47 18.03 8.79 0.48
C VAL A 47 17.58 7.41 -0.01
N SER A 48 16.82 7.33 -1.10
CA SER A 48 16.35 6.06 -1.66
C SER A 48 17.53 5.19 -2.12
N ARG A 49 18.54 5.77 -2.81
CA ARG A 49 19.77 5.03 -3.17
C ARG A 49 20.50 4.52 -1.93
N PHE A 50 20.63 5.35 -0.89
CA PHE A 50 21.33 4.99 0.35
C PHE A 50 20.62 3.87 1.12
N LEU A 51 19.29 3.90 1.24
CA LEU A 51 18.54 2.92 2.03
C LEU A 51 18.30 1.60 1.29
N TYR A 52 18.06 1.64 -0.02
CA TYR A 52 17.56 0.48 -0.76
C TYR A 52 18.53 -0.11 -1.76
N ARG A 53 19.55 0.64 -2.20
CA ARG A 53 20.52 0.16 -3.22
C ARG A 53 21.91 -0.12 -2.68
N VAL A 54 22.33 0.57 -1.62
CA VAL A 54 23.63 0.31 -0.99
C VAL A 54 23.53 -0.96 -0.15
N GLN A 55 24.38 -1.94 -0.44
CA GLN A 55 24.52 -3.15 0.37
C GLN A 55 25.56 -2.92 1.46
N PRO A 56 25.19 -2.90 2.76
CA PRO A 56 26.15 -2.61 3.82
C PRO A 56 27.23 -3.68 3.95
N ALA A 57 26.94 -4.95 3.65
CA ALA A 57 27.92 -6.04 3.72
C ALA A 57 29.09 -5.88 2.74
N ALA A 58 28.90 -5.14 1.64
CA ALA A 58 29.92 -4.86 0.64
C ALA A 58 30.80 -3.64 0.98
N LEU A 59 30.45 -2.88 2.03
CA LEU A 59 31.23 -1.72 2.45
C LEU A 59 32.41 -2.14 3.35
N PRO A 60 33.51 -1.37 3.37
CA PRO A 60 34.56 -1.53 4.37
C PRO A 60 33.98 -1.47 5.80
N PRO A 61 34.49 -2.27 6.76
CA PRO A 61 33.93 -2.38 8.12
C PRO A 61 33.73 -1.03 8.83
N GLU A 62 34.66 -0.08 8.62
CA GLU A 62 34.60 1.27 9.16
C GLU A 62 33.37 2.05 8.67
N LEU A 63 33.02 1.89 7.39
CA LEU A 63 31.87 2.54 6.78
C LEU A 63 30.56 1.82 7.09
N GLN A 64 30.60 0.52 7.42
CA GLN A 64 29.41 -0.23 7.81
C GLN A 64 28.78 0.36 9.08
N GLN A 65 29.60 0.58 10.11
CA GLN A 65 29.12 1.14 11.37
C GLN A 65 28.54 2.55 11.17
N ALA A 66 29.26 3.40 10.43
CA ALA A 66 28.79 4.75 10.09
C ALA A 66 27.51 4.74 9.25
N TYR A 67 27.37 3.77 8.33
CA TYR A 67 26.18 3.57 7.52
C TYR A 67 24.96 3.29 8.40
N PHE A 68 25.05 2.37 9.36
CA PHE A 68 23.91 2.04 10.24
C PHE A 68 23.51 3.21 11.14
N GLN A 69 24.47 3.89 11.76
CA GLN A 69 24.18 5.09 12.54
C GLN A 69 23.45 6.15 11.70
N ARG A 70 23.92 6.34 10.46
CA ARG A 70 23.31 7.30 9.56
C ARG A 70 21.92 6.88 9.10
N ARG A 71 21.73 5.58 8.84
CA ARG A 71 20.43 4.99 8.51
C ARG A 71 19.44 5.30 9.63
N ASP A 72 19.81 5.07 10.88
CA ASP A 72 18.93 5.27 12.02
C ASP A 72 18.55 6.76 12.19
N VAL A 73 19.47 7.69 11.93
CA VAL A 73 19.17 9.14 11.89
C VAL A 73 18.17 9.47 10.77
N ILE A 74 18.36 8.94 9.56
CA ILE A 74 17.44 9.15 8.43
C ILE A 74 16.05 8.55 8.72
N MET A 75 16.01 7.38 9.35
CA MET A 75 14.78 6.70 9.74
C MET A 75 14.04 7.46 10.85
N GLY A 76 14.76 7.88 11.89
CA GLY A 76 14.22 8.66 13.02
C GLY A 76 13.74 10.06 12.61
N ALA A 77 14.41 10.70 11.65
CA ALA A 77 13.95 11.96 11.07
C ALA A 77 12.71 11.80 10.14
N GLY A 78 12.27 10.56 9.90
CA GLY A 78 11.12 10.26 9.05
C GLY A 78 11.36 10.56 7.56
N LEU A 79 12.62 10.76 7.13
CA LEU A 79 12.94 11.12 5.74
C LEU A 79 12.54 10.00 4.78
N HIS A 80 12.68 8.73 5.18
CA HIS A 80 12.20 7.59 4.39
C HIS A 80 10.68 7.66 4.09
N ARG A 81 9.87 8.17 5.04
CA ARG A 81 8.41 8.33 4.86
C ARG A 81 8.06 9.59 4.09
N LYS A 82 8.73 10.69 4.39
CA LYS A 82 8.55 11.96 3.67
C LYS A 82 8.83 11.77 2.18
N PHE A 83 9.89 11.06 1.86
CA PHE A 83 10.26 10.78 0.49
C PHE A 83 9.48 9.61 -0.12
N GLN A 84 9.03 8.59 0.63
CA GLN A 84 8.04 7.64 0.10
C GLN A 84 6.72 8.31 -0.24
N ALA A 85 6.27 9.32 0.54
CA ALA A 85 5.08 10.11 0.23
C ALA A 85 5.28 11.07 -0.96
N GLU A 86 6.54 11.28 -1.39
CA GLU A 86 6.92 12.08 -2.55
C GLU A 86 7.24 11.20 -3.78
N GLU A 87 7.63 9.92 -3.57
CA GLU A 87 7.87 8.87 -4.59
C GLU A 87 6.61 8.08 -4.93
N GLU A 88 5.64 8.00 -4.02
CA GLU A 88 4.26 7.95 -4.47
C GLU A 88 4.11 9.20 -5.32
N PRO A 89 3.84 9.08 -6.64
CA PRO A 89 3.24 10.21 -7.29
C PRO A 89 2.11 10.57 -6.34
N GLN A 90 2.13 11.79 -5.82
CA GLN A 90 0.91 12.55 -5.83
C GLN A 90 0.46 12.46 -7.29
N ALA A 91 -0.25 11.39 -7.61
CA ALA A 91 -1.58 11.54 -8.10
C ALA A 91 -2.16 12.69 -7.26
N LYS A 92 -1.91 13.92 -7.74
CA LYS A 92 -2.94 14.58 -8.52
C LYS A 92 -3.88 13.45 -8.94
N LYS A 93 -4.86 13.17 -8.08
CA LYS A 93 -6.22 13.10 -8.56
C LYS A 93 -6.35 14.37 -9.40
N LYS A 94 -5.82 14.32 -10.65
CA LYS A 94 -6.53 14.81 -11.80
C LYS A 94 -7.96 14.42 -11.43
N PRO A 95 -8.89 15.37 -11.28
CA PRO A 95 -10.29 14.97 -11.20
C PRO A 95 -10.41 13.92 -12.28
N LYS A 96 -10.69 12.66 -11.89
CA LYS A 96 -10.83 11.56 -12.85
C LYS A 96 -11.63 12.20 -13.97
N PRO A 97 -11.15 12.19 -15.24
CA PRO A 97 -11.95 12.72 -16.33
C PRO A 97 -13.34 12.16 -16.08
N GLN A 98 -14.30 13.04 -15.74
CA GLN A 98 -15.61 12.61 -15.31
C GLN A 98 -16.01 11.62 -16.39
N PRO A 99 -16.22 10.33 -16.06
CA PRO A 99 -16.67 9.40 -17.08
C PRO A 99 -17.90 10.05 -17.69
N PRO A 100 -18.03 10.02 -19.03
CA PRO A 100 -19.10 10.73 -19.74
C PRO A 100 -20.38 10.45 -18.98
N ALA A 101 -20.95 11.52 -18.42
CA ALA A 101 -21.81 11.50 -17.25
C ALA A 101 -22.40 10.11 -16.95
N ASN A 102 -21.89 9.45 -15.90
CA ASN A 102 -22.60 8.34 -15.22
C ASN A 102 -23.90 8.92 -14.65
N THR A 103 -24.80 9.35 -15.53
CA THR A 103 -26.14 9.78 -15.18
C THR A 103 -26.86 8.56 -14.64
N ALA A 104 -27.76 8.76 -13.69
CA ALA A 104 -28.61 7.67 -13.21
C ALA A 104 -29.24 6.90 -14.39
N LYS A 105 -29.60 7.60 -15.47
CA LYS A 105 -30.15 7.00 -16.69
C LYS A 105 -29.21 5.99 -17.37
N ALA A 106 -27.93 6.30 -17.48
CA ALA A 106 -26.96 5.40 -18.11
C ALA A 106 -26.73 4.13 -17.27
N LEU A 107 -26.70 4.27 -15.94
CA LEU A 107 -26.55 3.13 -15.03
C LEU A 107 -27.80 2.24 -15.05
N LEU A 108 -28.99 2.82 -15.04
CA LEU A 108 -30.25 2.08 -15.20
C LEU A 108 -30.30 1.35 -16.54
N ALA A 109 -29.89 1.98 -17.64
CA ALA A 109 -29.81 1.34 -18.96
C ALA A 109 -28.78 0.20 -19.01
N ALA A 110 -27.71 0.29 -18.21
CA ALA A 110 -26.71 -0.76 -18.05
C ALA A 110 -27.15 -1.89 -17.09
N GLY A 111 -28.37 -1.84 -16.56
CA GLY A 111 -28.93 -2.86 -15.68
C GLY A 111 -28.45 -2.76 -14.23
N TYR A 112 -27.96 -1.59 -13.80
CA TYR A 112 -27.77 -1.32 -12.38
C TYR A 112 -29.11 -0.98 -11.74
N GLU A 113 -29.26 -1.38 -10.49
CA GLU A 113 -30.42 -1.01 -9.67
C GLU A 113 -30.02 0.06 -8.66
N GLU A 114 -30.93 1.00 -8.45
CA GLU A 114 -30.78 2.00 -7.40
C GLU A 114 -31.02 1.38 -6.03
N ILE A 115 -30.19 1.76 -5.07
CA ILE A 115 -30.35 1.44 -3.65
C ILE A 115 -30.55 2.74 -2.86
N ASP A 116 -31.45 2.70 -1.89
CA ASP A 116 -31.74 3.87 -1.07
C ASP A 116 -30.58 4.19 -0.12
N SER A 117 -30.50 5.44 0.31
CA SER A 117 -29.49 5.87 1.32
C SER A 117 -29.56 5.06 2.62
N ALA A 118 -30.75 4.61 3.02
CA ALA A 118 -30.95 3.75 4.18
C ALA A 118 -30.39 2.33 3.96
N GLU A 119 -30.55 1.79 2.75
CA GLU A 119 -30.02 0.47 2.35
C GLU A 119 -28.49 0.52 2.31
N PHE A 120 -27.92 1.58 1.72
CA PHE A 120 -26.48 1.82 1.73
C PHE A 120 -25.94 1.97 3.17
N GLY A 121 -26.62 2.74 4.02
CA GLY A 121 -26.24 2.93 5.42
C GLY A 121 -26.26 1.63 6.22
N TRP A 122 -27.28 0.77 6.00
CA TRP A 122 -27.30 -0.58 6.57
C TRP A 122 -26.14 -1.43 6.05
N LEU A 123 -25.91 -1.43 4.74
CA LEU A 123 -24.87 -2.24 4.12
C LEU A 123 -23.46 -1.85 4.59
N SER A 124 -23.18 -0.55 4.71
CA SER A 124 -21.91 -0.04 5.24
C SER A 124 -21.69 -0.42 6.71
N ARG A 125 -22.75 -0.38 7.55
CA ARG A 125 -22.66 -0.80 8.95
C ARG A 125 -22.38 -2.29 9.08
N GLU A 126 -23.10 -3.12 8.33
CA GLU A 126 -22.99 -4.57 8.43
C GLU A 126 -21.68 -5.12 7.83
N THR A 127 -21.21 -4.52 6.74
CA THR A 127 -19.93 -4.88 6.12
C THR A 127 -18.72 -4.24 6.80
N LYS A 128 -18.95 -3.23 7.65
CA LYS A 128 -17.91 -2.37 8.26
C LYS A 128 -17.00 -1.70 7.23
N CYS A 129 -17.49 -1.53 6.00
CA CYS A 129 -16.76 -0.90 4.92
C CYS A 129 -17.10 0.58 4.82
N THR A 130 -16.09 1.40 4.52
CA THR A 130 -16.31 2.79 4.10
C THR A 130 -16.89 2.85 2.68
N GLN A 131 -17.53 3.97 2.31
CA GLN A 131 -18.05 4.17 0.95
C GLN A 131 -16.97 3.95 -0.13
N ALA A 132 -15.76 4.48 0.10
CA ALA A 132 -14.66 4.35 -0.85
C ALA A 132 -14.24 2.88 -1.05
N GLN A 133 -14.18 2.09 0.03
CA GLN A 133 -13.87 0.66 -0.05
C GLN A 133 -14.96 -0.13 -0.79
N LEU A 134 -16.24 0.23 -0.58
CA LEU A 134 -17.33 -0.40 -1.32
C LEU A 134 -17.26 -0.05 -2.81
N GLU A 135 -16.99 1.20 -3.20
CA GLU A 135 -16.81 1.58 -4.60
C GLU A 135 -15.61 0.90 -5.29
N GLU A 136 -14.57 0.53 -4.52
CA GLU A 136 -13.35 -0.12 -5.02
C GLU A 136 -13.50 -1.64 -5.16
N HIS A 137 -14.08 -2.30 -4.17
CA HIS A 137 -14.14 -3.76 -4.10
C HIS A 137 -15.45 -4.38 -4.63
N THR A 138 -16.41 -3.54 -5.03
CA THR A 138 -17.75 -3.98 -5.45
C THR A 138 -18.19 -3.23 -6.71
N THR A 139 -19.36 -3.56 -7.24
CA THR A 139 -19.95 -2.85 -8.38
C THR A 139 -20.61 -1.53 -8.00
N LEU A 140 -20.56 -1.11 -6.73
CA LEU A 140 -21.20 0.12 -6.26
C LEU A 140 -20.75 1.35 -7.07
N LYS A 141 -21.71 2.11 -7.59
CA LYS A 141 -21.51 3.41 -8.23
C LYS A 141 -22.30 4.48 -7.49
N VAL A 142 -21.63 5.58 -7.18
CA VAL A 142 -22.27 6.75 -6.54
C VAL A 142 -22.35 7.87 -7.57
N VAL A 143 -23.57 8.38 -7.77
CA VAL A 143 -23.85 9.49 -8.67
C VAL A 143 -24.30 10.68 -7.85
N VAL A 144 -23.66 11.82 -8.08
CA VAL A 144 -24.07 13.10 -7.49
C VAL A 144 -24.93 13.82 -8.53
N GLU A 145 -26.23 13.92 -8.27
CA GLU A 145 -27.14 14.71 -9.10
C GLU A 145 -27.44 16.05 -8.43
N LEU A 146 -27.39 17.12 -9.21
CA LEU A 146 -27.86 18.44 -8.78
C LEU A 146 -29.37 18.48 -9.01
N GLY A 147 -30.14 18.47 -7.92
CA GLY A 147 -31.57 18.64 -7.98
C GLY A 147 -31.97 20.03 -8.49
N LYS A 148 -33.25 20.20 -8.81
CA LYS A 148 -33.83 21.49 -9.24
C LYS A 148 -33.53 22.62 -8.25
N ASP A 149 -33.42 22.29 -6.97
CA ASP A 149 -33.12 23.23 -5.88
C ASP A 149 -31.62 23.51 -5.69
N LYS A 150 -30.76 23.13 -6.64
CA LYS A 150 -29.29 23.17 -6.54
C LYS A 150 -28.70 22.37 -5.36
N LYS A 151 -29.53 21.60 -4.66
CA LYS A 151 -29.11 20.65 -3.62
C LYS A 151 -28.50 19.44 -4.29
N LYS A 152 -27.34 19.02 -3.79
CA LYS A 152 -26.66 17.80 -4.25
C LYS A 152 -27.34 16.60 -3.60
N THR A 153 -27.90 15.72 -4.42
CA THR A 153 -28.47 14.45 -3.98
C THR A 153 -27.52 13.33 -4.39
N LEU A 154 -27.20 12.46 -3.44
CA LEU A 154 -26.40 11.26 -3.68
C LEU A 154 -27.34 10.10 -4.01
N ARG A 155 -27.09 9.44 -5.14
CA ARG A 155 -27.79 8.24 -5.57
C ARG A 155 -26.80 7.09 -5.66
N TYR A 156 -27.19 5.94 -5.16
CA TYR A 156 -26.34 4.76 -5.06
C TYR A 156 -26.87 3.69 -6.01
N PHE A 157 -25.99 3.09 -6.80
CA PHE A 157 -26.36 2.08 -7.78
C PHE A 157 -25.50 0.83 -7.58
N LEU A 158 -26.12 -0.34 -7.61
CA LEU A 158 -25.46 -1.63 -7.46
C LEU A 158 -25.93 -2.59 -8.55
N GLN A 159 -25.03 -3.43 -9.05
CA GLN A 159 -25.41 -4.40 -10.07
C GLN A 159 -26.14 -5.59 -9.42
N PRO A 160 -27.26 -6.10 -9.96
CA PRO A 160 -27.99 -7.22 -9.38
C PRO A 160 -27.18 -8.52 -9.24
N LYS A 161 -26.13 -8.67 -10.06
CA LYS A 161 -25.21 -9.82 -10.02
C LYS A 161 -24.14 -9.70 -8.91
N ASP A 162 -24.06 -8.55 -8.23
CA ASP A 162 -23.13 -8.35 -7.13
C ASP A 162 -23.55 -9.18 -5.91
N PRO A 163 -22.63 -9.86 -5.22
CA PRO A 163 -22.92 -10.58 -3.98
C PRO A 163 -23.63 -9.72 -2.93
N LEU A 164 -23.31 -8.42 -2.86
CA LEU A 164 -23.95 -7.48 -1.95
C LEU A 164 -25.40 -7.17 -2.30
N PHE A 165 -25.80 -7.35 -3.55
CA PHE A 165 -27.17 -7.11 -3.95
C PHE A 165 -28.14 -8.12 -3.29
N ALA A 166 -27.70 -9.37 -3.09
CA ALA A 166 -28.48 -10.35 -2.35
C ALA A 166 -28.76 -9.91 -0.90
N ALA A 167 -27.79 -9.25 -0.27
CA ALA A 167 -27.96 -8.66 1.07
C ALA A 167 -28.99 -7.52 1.05
N VAL A 168 -28.91 -6.62 0.07
CA VAL A 168 -29.91 -5.55 -0.11
C VAL A 168 -31.31 -6.12 -0.36
N ALA A 169 -31.42 -7.13 -1.22
CA ALA A 169 -32.69 -7.81 -1.49
C ALA A 169 -33.29 -8.46 -0.24
N ASN A 170 -32.46 -9.01 0.66
CA ASN A 170 -32.90 -9.52 1.96
C ASN A 170 -33.37 -8.40 2.90
N TYR A 171 -32.65 -7.27 2.91
CA TYR A 171 -33.05 -6.09 3.68
C TYR A 171 -34.41 -5.55 3.23
N ARG A 172 -34.66 -5.49 1.91
CA ARG A 172 -35.97 -5.12 1.32
C ARG A 172 -37.11 -6.04 1.75
N LYS A 173 -36.82 -7.32 2.00
CA LYS A 173 -37.78 -8.31 2.51
C LYS A 173 -38.01 -8.23 4.02
N GLY A 174 -37.37 -7.29 4.72
CA GLY A 174 -37.52 -7.07 6.16
C GLY A 174 -36.53 -7.87 7.02
N HIS A 175 -35.57 -8.57 6.42
CA HIS A 175 -34.51 -9.25 7.17
C HIS A 175 -33.40 -8.28 7.52
N LYS A 176 -33.14 -8.09 8.81
CA LYS A 176 -32.17 -7.09 9.31
C LYS A 176 -30.73 -7.60 9.40
N ASP A 177 -30.54 -8.92 9.33
CA ASP A 177 -29.24 -9.56 9.50
C ASP A 177 -28.67 -10.07 8.17
N LEU A 178 -27.38 -9.81 7.93
CA LEU A 178 -26.63 -10.40 6.81
C LEU A 178 -26.51 -11.93 6.88
N ARG A 179 -26.77 -12.53 8.06
CA ARG A 179 -26.50 -13.95 8.37
C ARG A 179 -27.32 -14.94 7.54
N GLY A 180 -28.46 -14.52 6.99
CA GLY A 180 -29.31 -15.36 6.14
C GLY A 180 -28.87 -15.41 4.67
N THR A 181 -28.04 -14.46 4.23
CA THR A 181 -27.47 -14.40 2.88
C THR A 181 -26.15 -15.13 2.88
N ARG A 182 -26.11 -16.36 2.37
CA ARG A 182 -24.84 -16.98 1.98
C ARG A 182 -24.26 -16.13 0.85
N LEU A 183 -23.39 -15.19 1.19
CA LEU A 183 -22.46 -14.58 0.23
C LEU A 183 -21.56 -15.73 -0.25
N PHE A 184 -21.96 -16.40 -1.33
CA PHE A 184 -21.25 -17.57 -1.83
C PHE A 184 -19.79 -17.18 -2.14
N GLY A 185 -18.85 -17.75 -1.38
CA GLY A 185 -17.41 -17.63 -1.64
C GLY A 185 -16.66 -16.47 -0.96
N THR A 186 -17.34 -15.55 -0.27
CA THR A 186 -16.67 -14.48 0.49
C THR A 186 -17.24 -14.41 1.90
N LYS A 187 -16.37 -14.53 2.92
CA LYS A 187 -16.77 -14.21 4.29
C LYS A 187 -17.16 -12.73 4.25
N SER A 188 -18.37 -12.34 4.68
CA SER A 188 -18.80 -10.92 4.66
C SER A 188 -17.79 -10.01 5.39
N SER A 189 -17.07 -10.58 6.36
CA SER A 189 -15.98 -9.95 7.10
C SER A 189 -14.66 -9.77 6.34
N SER A 190 -14.52 -10.26 5.10
CA SER A 190 -13.27 -10.21 4.31
C SER A 190 -13.36 -9.33 3.05
N LEU A 191 -14.49 -8.68 2.78
CA LEU A 191 -14.62 -7.78 1.62
C LEU A 191 -13.78 -6.51 1.76
N CYS A 192 -13.55 -6.06 2.99
CA CYS A 192 -12.82 -4.81 3.29
C CYS A 192 -11.71 -5.02 4.32
N THR A 193 -11.12 -6.21 4.41
CA THR A 193 -9.93 -6.47 5.24
C THR A 193 -8.66 -5.90 4.58
N GLY A 194 -8.71 -4.61 4.23
CA GLY A 194 -7.53 -3.78 4.07
C GLY A 194 -7.46 -2.89 5.30
N LYS A 195 -6.41 -3.06 6.10
CA LYS A 195 -6.08 -2.15 7.21
C LYS A 195 -6.16 -0.69 6.69
N PRO A 196 -6.79 0.25 7.41
CA PRO A 196 -6.73 1.67 7.07
C PRO A 196 -5.28 2.17 7.08
#